data_AF-A0A561V1S5-F1
#
_entry.id   AF-A0A561V1S5-F1
#
_cell.length_a   1.000
_cell.length_b   1.000
_cell.length_c   1.000
_cell.angle_alpha   90.00
_cell.angle_beta   90.00
_cell.angle_gamma   90.00
#
_symmetry.space_group_name_H-M   'P 1'
#
loop_
_entity.id
_entity.type
_entity.pdbx_description
1 polymer ?
#
loop_
_entity_poly.entity_id
_entity_poly.type
_entity_poly.pdbx_seq_one_letter_code
_entity_poly.pdbx_strand_id
1 'polypeptide(L)' 'MRMDWEIRKGTTDRLQKAYADSGVSTGTPVPEEKAVDRAMYGEAVGHKL' A
#
# COMPACT_ATOMS: atom_id res chain seq x y z
N MET A 1 -3.91 -20.17 1.72
CA MET A 1 -3.93 -18.69 1.79
C MET A 1 -2.52 -18.21 1.49
N ARG A 2 -2.29 -17.49 0.39
CA ARG A 2 -0.98 -16.94 0.06
C ARG A 2 -0.96 -15.53 0.61
N MET A 3 -0.17 -15.25 1.65
CA MET A 3 0.05 -13.88 2.06
C MET A 3 0.90 -13.21 0.99
N ASP A 4 0.32 -12.25 0.28
CA ASP A 4 1.10 -11.30 -0.51
C ASP A 4 1.84 -10.40 0.49
N TRP A 5 3.09 -10.74 0.77
CA TRP A 5 3.93 -10.01 1.72
C TRP A 5 4.41 -8.67 1.17
N GLU A 6 4.29 -8.45 -0.14
CA GLU A 6 4.78 -7.25 -0.83
C GLU A 6 3.64 -6.29 -1.19
N ILE A 7 3.73 -5.05 -0.71
CA ILE A 7 2.84 -3.95 -1.11
C ILE A 7 3.31 -3.39 -2.46
N ARG A 8 2.89 -4.04 -3.53
CA ARG A 8 3.18 -3.62 -4.92
C ARG A 8 2.62 -2.22 -5.21
N LYS A 9 3.19 -1.53 -6.19
CA LYS A 9 2.70 -0.22 -6.66
C LYS A 9 1.18 -0.23 -6.91
N GLY A 10 0.47 0.79 -6.44
CA GLY A 10 -0.98 0.96 -6.56
C GLY A 10 -1.79 0.06 -5.62
N THR A 11 -1.15 -0.63 -4.66
CA THR A 11 -1.89 -1.48 -3.72
C THR A 11 -2.66 -0.65 -2.69
N THR A 12 -2.06 0.43 -2.18
CA THR A 12 -2.74 1.33 -1.24
C THR A 12 -3.92 2.02 -1.87
N ASP A 13 -3.83 2.41 -3.14
CA ASP A 13 -4.93 3.09 -3.85
C ASP A 13 -6.14 2.17 -3.99
N ARG A 14 -5.90 0.91 -4.37
CA ARG A 14 -6.97 -0.10 -4.48
C ARG A 14 -7.61 -0.41 -3.12
N LEU A 15 -6.81 -0.47 -2.06
CA LEU A 15 -7.31 -0.71 -0.70
C LEU A 15 -8.14 0.47 -0.19
N GLN A 16 -7.64 1.69 -0.32
CA GLN A 16 -8.35 2.90 0.11
C GLN A 16 -9.66 3.06 -0.67
N LYS A 17 -9.66 2.77 -1.98
CA LYS A 17 -10.88 2.74 -2.77
C LYS A 17 -11.88 1.70 -2.25
N ALA A 18 -11.45 0.47 -1.97
CA ALA A 18 -12.35 -0.56 -1.45
C ALA A 18 -12.98 -0.16 -0.09
N TYR A 19 -12.21 0.48 0.78
CA TYR A 19 -12.69 0.97 2.09
C TYR A 19 -13.66 2.15 1.95
N ALA A 20 -13.44 3.03 0.98
CA ALA A 20 -14.36 4.11 0.66
C ALA A 20 -15.66 3.57 0.06
N ASP A 21 -15.57 2.66 -0.91
CA ASP A 21 -16.71 2.03 -1.56
C ASP A 21 -17.56 1.22 -0.56
N SER A 22 -16.94 0.66 0.49
CA SER A 22 -17.65 -0.03 1.58
C SER A 22 -18.18 0.91 2.68
N GLY A 23 -17.99 2.23 2.56
CA GLY A 23 -18.43 3.22 3.53
C GLY A 23 -17.64 3.23 4.85
N VAL A 24 -16.50 2.53 4.92
CA VAL A 24 -15.66 2.43 6.13
C VAL A 24 -14.79 3.68 6.30
N SER A 25 -14.36 4.28 5.20
CA SER A 25 -13.58 5.53 5.21
C SER A 25 -14.27 6.62 4.40
N THR A 26 -14.31 7.84 4.94
CA THR A 26 -14.95 9.01 4.30
C THR A 26 -13.96 10.14 3.98
N GLY A 27 -12.68 9.97 4.33
CA GLY A 27 -11.63 10.99 4.16
C GLY A 27 -10.98 10.98 2.78
N THR A 28 -10.15 12.00 2.54
CA THR A 28 -9.33 12.09 1.32
C THR A 28 -8.31 10.95 1.28
N PRO A 29 -8.18 10.23 0.15
CA PRO A 29 -7.15 9.21 0.00
C PRO A 29 -5.74 9.79 0.24
N VAL A 30 -4.93 9.05 0.97
CA VAL A 30 -3.52 9.36 1.21
C VAL A 30 -2.71 8.92 -0.01
N PRO A 31 -1.88 9.79 -0.60
CA PRO A 31 -0.96 9.40 -1.68
C PRO A 31 -0.06 8.24 -1.26
N GLU A 32 0.15 7.29 -2.16
CA GLU A 32 0.89 6.05 -1.87
C GLU A 32 2.31 6.31 -1.36
N GLU A 33 3.02 7.32 -1.88
CA GLU A 33 4.36 7.72 -1.43
C GLU A 33 4.40 8.25 0.01
N LYS A 34 3.26 8.66 0.57
CA LYS A 34 3.13 9.03 1.98
C LYS A 34 2.70 7.86 2.86
N ALA A 35 2.14 6.80 2.26
CA ALA A 35 1.66 5.62 2.97
C ALA A 35 2.69 4.48 2.97
N VAL A 36 3.57 4.42 1.95
CA VAL A 36 4.54 3.35 1.76
C VAL A 36 5.90 3.94 1.43
N ASP A 37 6.85 3.72 2.33
CA ASP A 37 8.27 3.85 2.02
C ASP A 37 8.81 2.51 1.53
N ARG A 38 9.09 2.42 0.23
CA ARG A 38 9.61 1.20 -0.41
C ARG A 38 11.11 1.02 -0.23
N ALA A 39 11.85 2.09 0.01
CA ALA A 39 13.28 1.96 0.32
C ALA A 39 13.43 1.25 1.67
N MET A 40 12.58 1.59 2.64
CA MET A 40 12.55 0.95 3.96
C MET A 40 12.34 -0.57 3.89
N TYR A 41 11.43 -1.04 3.02
CA TYR A 41 11.15 -2.48 2.87
C TYR A 41 12.05 -3.18 1.84
N GLY A 42 12.55 -2.47 0.84
CA GLY A 42 13.39 -3.02 -0.23
C GLY A 42 14.67 -3.66 0.31
N GLU A 43 15.31 -3.02 1.29
CA GLU A 43 16.48 -3.59 1.97
C GLU A 43 16.17 -4.91 2.67
N ALA A 44 15.04 -4.97 3.39
CA ALA A 44 14.64 -6.15 4.16
C ALA A 44 14.37 -7.39 3.28
N VAL A 45 14.09 -7.19 1.99
CA VAL A 45 13.74 -8.26 1.03
C VAL A 45 14.77 -8.42 -0.09
N GLY A 46 15.95 -7.80 0.08
CA GLY A 46 17.10 -8.02 -0.80
C GLY A 46 17.05 -7.25 -2.11
N HIS A 47 16.16 -6.28 -2.26
CA HIS A 47 16.22 -5.35 -3.39
C HIS A 47 17.43 -4.43 -3.17
N LYS A 48 18.46 -4.59 -4.00
CA LYS A 48 19.53 -3.59 -4.08
C LYS A 48 18.99 -2.37 -4.81
N LEU A 49 19.06 -1.21 -4.16
CA LEU A 49 18.80 0.11 -4.74
C LEU A 49 19.73 0.38 -5.93
#